data_AF-A0A0S3SZ58-F1
#
_entry.id   AF-A0A0S3SZ58-F1
#
_cell.length_a   1.000
_cell.length_b   1.000
_cell.length_c   1.000
_cell.angle_alpha   90.00
_cell.angle_beta   90.00
_cell.angle_gamma   90.00
#
_symmetry.space_group_name_H-M   'P 1'
#
loop_
_entity.id
_entity.type
_entity.pdbx_description
1 polymer ?
#
loop_
_entity_poly.entity_id
_entity_poly.type
_entity_poly.pdbx_seq_one_letter_code
_entity_poly.pdbx_strand_id
1 'polypeptide(L)'
;MSSAGVTILSPVPRELLLSSNGYHTPLHLSLDHEFIFIFLSHSGSLTPMRVLPYDTIESLKLKIKKVEGLPSLTNKQKLVCDGRELARSNSLLKDYGVTEGNVLHLVIRLSDLQTISVRTSSGKDFTFQVEKCRDVGYVKQQIAKKEKRFADPEQQEVVCNGELLEDQRVIDDICSKYKDAVIHLFVRVKYAEVRTGQDELSVKAKELNGTKDYDASENNCSRERDVSKEDEGREDGTTEPIVARKALDRDLLEPVIVNKKIELASEVWNMINMTYEGLNSGNYPIRSAEGTGGAYFMLDSTGQKYVSVFKPIDEEPMAVNNPRGLPFSVDGEGLKKGTRVGQGAFREVAAYILDHPMRGHRSIFGDQKGFAGVPPTVMVKCLHEGFNHPGELTAKLGSLQMFVENNGSCEDMGPGAFPVKEVHKITVLDMRLANADRHAGNILIGKEEENGQAVLIPIDHGYCLPTSFEDCTFEWLYWPQARQRYSPEIIDYIRSLNADEDIALLKFHGWTLPVECARTLQISTMLLKKGVERGMTPFGIGSLMCRESLNKESVIEGIVKAALDSVLPGTSEETFLDAVSEIMDQHLDQILS
;
A
#
# COMPACT_ATOMS: atom_id res chain seq x y z
N MET A 1 -39.65 -24.42 43.66
CA MET A 1 -39.86 -23.14 42.94
C MET A 1 -38.48 -22.60 42.59
N SER A 2 -38.28 -22.17 41.35
CA SER A 2 -37.00 -21.86 40.68
C SER A 2 -36.20 -23.06 40.14
N SER A 3 -36.05 -23.12 38.80
CA SER A 3 -34.94 -23.70 38.02
C SER A 3 -35.19 -23.40 36.53
N ALA A 4 -34.38 -22.59 35.84
CA ALA A 4 -33.13 -22.90 35.14
C ALA A 4 -33.32 -23.27 33.65
N GLY A 5 -32.68 -22.46 32.77
CA GLY A 5 -32.04 -22.82 31.50
C GLY A 5 -32.87 -23.37 30.33
N VAL A 6 -32.87 -22.65 29.19
CA VAL A 6 -33.18 -23.24 27.87
C VAL A 6 -32.19 -22.73 26.83
N THR A 7 -31.30 -23.64 26.42
CA THR A 7 -30.49 -23.63 25.18
C THR A 7 -31.30 -24.34 24.10
N ILE A 8 -31.40 -23.80 22.88
CA ILE A 8 -31.97 -24.54 21.73
C ILE A 8 -30.92 -24.62 20.62
N LEU A 9 -30.44 -25.85 20.41
CA LEU A 9 -29.68 -26.33 19.27
C LEU A 9 -30.64 -26.75 18.14
N SER A 10 -30.29 -26.39 16.91
CA SER A 10 -30.96 -26.80 15.67
C SER A 10 -30.74 -28.29 15.37
N PRO A 11 -31.72 -29.03 14.80
CA PRO A 11 -31.51 -30.40 14.37
C PRO A 11 -31.23 -30.49 12.86
N VAL A 12 -30.26 -31.33 12.51
CA VAL A 12 -30.12 -31.96 11.19
C VAL A 12 -31.06 -33.17 11.15
N PRO A 13 -31.60 -33.54 9.97
CA PRO A 13 -31.52 -34.96 9.60
C PRO A 13 -31.02 -35.20 8.17
N ARG A 14 -30.29 -36.32 8.04
CA ARG A 14 -29.73 -36.92 6.83
C ARG A 14 -30.72 -37.89 6.17
N GLU A 15 -30.57 -37.98 4.85
CA GLU A 15 -30.78 -39.13 3.94
C GLU A 15 -32.20 -39.66 3.65
N LEU A 16 -32.49 -39.78 2.34
CA LEU A 16 -32.93 -41.03 1.70
C LEU A 16 -32.64 -40.98 0.19
N LEU A 17 -31.83 -41.94 -0.28
CA LEU A 17 -31.67 -42.33 -1.68
C LEU A 17 -32.90 -43.13 -2.12
N LEU A 18 -33.41 -42.92 -3.33
CA LEU A 18 -34.01 -43.95 -4.21
C LEU A 18 -34.25 -43.38 -5.62
N SER A 19 -33.73 -44.09 -6.62
CA SER A 19 -33.93 -43.88 -8.06
C SER A 19 -35.14 -44.67 -8.58
N SER A 20 -35.91 -44.14 -9.55
CA SER A 20 -36.28 -44.80 -10.83
C SER A 20 -37.47 -44.09 -11.52
N ASN A 21 -37.28 -43.79 -12.82
CA ASN A 21 -38.25 -43.64 -13.93
C ASN A 21 -39.61 -42.93 -13.73
N GLY A 22 -39.84 -41.95 -14.62
CA GLY A 22 -41.17 -41.71 -15.21
C GLY A 22 -41.73 -40.30 -15.02
N TYR A 23 -41.61 -39.52 -16.10
CA TYR A 23 -42.34 -38.31 -16.47
C TYR A 23 -43.44 -37.81 -15.52
N HIS A 24 -43.31 -36.58 -15.04
CA HIS A 24 -44.29 -35.50 -15.23
C HIS A 24 -43.70 -34.17 -14.75
N THR A 25 -43.46 -33.26 -15.68
CA THR A 25 -43.19 -31.84 -15.41
C THR A 25 -44.43 -31.21 -14.76
N PRO A 26 -44.24 -30.28 -13.81
CA PRO A 26 -44.64 -28.91 -14.13
C PRO A 26 -43.67 -27.82 -13.60
N LEU A 27 -43.26 -26.97 -14.55
CA LEU A 27 -43.08 -25.51 -14.45
C LEU A 27 -42.07 -24.90 -13.44
N HIS A 28 -40.98 -24.42 -14.05
CA HIS A 28 -40.35 -23.10 -13.84
C HIS A 28 -39.63 -22.82 -12.50
N LEU A 29 -38.39 -23.31 -12.40
CA LEU A 29 -37.29 -22.59 -11.75
C LEU A 29 -36.12 -22.54 -12.75
N SER A 30 -36.20 -21.61 -13.70
CA SER A 30 -35.03 -21.20 -14.49
C SER A 30 -34.14 -20.39 -13.57
N LEU A 31 -33.19 -21.04 -12.91
CA LEU A 31 -31.99 -20.36 -12.44
C LEU A 31 -31.17 -20.09 -13.70
N ASP A 32 -31.36 -18.91 -14.29
CA ASP A 32 -30.51 -18.40 -15.37
C ASP A 32 -29.09 -18.22 -14.81
N HIS A 33 -28.31 -19.30 -14.82
CA HIS A 33 -26.87 -19.27 -14.68
C HIS A 33 -26.27 -18.96 -16.05
N GLU A 34 -26.60 -17.77 -16.56
CA GLU A 34 -25.97 -17.28 -17.77
C GLU A 34 -24.49 -17.04 -17.48
N PHE A 35 -23.67 -17.79 -18.21
CA PHE A 35 -22.24 -17.56 -18.21
C PHE A 35 -21.96 -16.26 -18.92
N ILE A 36 -21.00 -15.50 -18.41
CA ILE A 36 -20.49 -14.31 -19.08
C ILE A 36 -19.20 -14.63 -19.82
N PHE A 37 -18.95 -13.96 -20.94
CA PHE A 37 -17.65 -13.90 -21.58
C PHE A 37 -16.87 -12.71 -21.03
N ILE A 38 -15.65 -12.97 -20.60
CA ILE A 38 -14.64 -11.95 -20.27
C ILE A 38 -13.44 -12.12 -21.20
N PHE A 39 -12.63 -11.09 -21.35
CA PHE A 39 -11.42 -11.13 -22.16
C PHE A 39 -10.19 -11.02 -21.25
N LEU A 40 -9.35 -12.06 -21.20
CA LEU A 40 -8.08 -11.99 -20.50
C LEU A 40 -7.02 -11.34 -21.40
N SER A 41 -6.49 -10.20 -20.97
CA SER A 41 -5.37 -9.53 -21.62
C SER A 41 -4.05 -9.88 -20.92
N HIS A 42 -3.10 -10.47 -21.64
CA HIS A 42 -1.73 -10.70 -21.15
C HIS A 42 -0.74 -10.55 -22.30
N SER A 43 0.39 -9.89 -22.06
CA SER A 43 1.52 -9.76 -23.02
C SER A 43 1.12 -9.45 -24.47
N GLY A 44 0.10 -8.59 -24.65
CA GLY A 44 -0.44 -8.16 -25.94
C GLY A 44 -1.47 -9.09 -26.60
N SER A 45 -1.79 -10.23 -25.99
CA SER A 45 -2.84 -11.16 -26.41
C SER A 45 -4.17 -10.87 -25.70
N LEU A 46 -5.29 -11.19 -26.35
CA LEU A 46 -6.64 -11.16 -25.78
C LEU A 46 -7.29 -12.53 -25.94
N THR A 47 -7.46 -13.23 -24.82
CA THR A 47 -8.02 -14.59 -24.79
C THR A 47 -9.45 -14.54 -24.23
N PRO A 48 -10.49 -14.88 -25.00
CA PRO A 48 -11.86 -14.93 -24.48
C PRO A 48 -12.03 -16.11 -23.53
N MET A 49 -12.68 -15.86 -22.39
CA MET A 49 -12.94 -16.86 -21.35
C MET A 49 -14.39 -16.83 -20.91
N ARG A 50 -15.00 -18.02 -20.83
CA ARG A 50 -16.35 -18.20 -20.32
C ARG A 50 -16.31 -18.44 -18.81
N VAL A 51 -16.93 -17.56 -18.04
CA VAL A 51 -16.92 -17.56 -16.57
C VAL A 51 -18.34 -17.38 -16.04
N LEU A 52 -18.56 -17.75 -14.78
CA LEU A 52 -19.81 -17.44 -14.10
C LEU A 52 -19.63 -16.13 -13.34
N PRO A 53 -20.63 -15.24 -13.30
CA PRO A 53 -20.58 -14.05 -12.43
C PRO A 53 -20.33 -14.41 -10.94
N TYR A 54 -20.68 -15.64 -10.55
CA TYR A 54 -20.51 -16.20 -9.21
C TYR A 54 -19.24 -17.05 -9.05
N ASP A 55 -18.34 -17.06 -10.04
CA ASP A 55 -17.00 -17.61 -9.83
C ASP A 55 -16.25 -16.73 -8.82
N THR A 56 -15.48 -17.36 -7.93
CA THR A 56 -14.54 -16.64 -7.07
C THR A 56 -13.33 -16.20 -7.89
N ILE A 57 -12.59 -15.19 -7.42
CA ILE A 57 -11.33 -14.81 -8.07
C ILE A 57 -10.34 -15.97 -8.08
N GLU A 58 -10.32 -16.80 -7.04
CA GLU A 58 -9.51 -18.01 -7.00
C GLU A 58 -9.93 -19.01 -8.08
N SER A 59 -11.23 -19.28 -8.22
CA SER A 59 -11.71 -20.20 -9.26
C SER A 59 -11.42 -19.65 -10.66
N LEU A 60 -11.50 -18.33 -10.85
CA LEU A 60 -11.06 -17.67 -12.07
C LEU A 60 -9.55 -17.84 -12.31
N LYS A 61 -8.71 -17.56 -11.31
CA LYS A 61 -7.24 -17.75 -11.40
C LYS A 61 -6.90 -19.21 -11.75
N LEU A 62 -7.64 -20.16 -11.19
CA LEU A 62 -7.52 -21.59 -11.53
C LEU A 62 -7.98 -21.90 -12.96
N LYS A 63 -9.04 -21.26 -13.47
CA LYS A 63 -9.47 -21.39 -14.86
C LYS A 63 -8.43 -20.82 -15.82
N ILE A 64 -7.86 -19.64 -15.51
CA ILE A 64 -6.79 -19.01 -16.29
C ILE A 64 -5.56 -19.93 -16.35
N LYS A 65 -5.16 -20.51 -15.21
CA LYS A 65 -4.06 -21.48 -15.13
C LYS A 65 -4.24 -22.66 -16.10
N LYS A 66 -5.48 -23.10 -16.34
CA LYS A 66 -5.79 -24.25 -17.21
C LYS A 66 -5.81 -23.90 -18.70
N VAL A 67 -6.16 -22.67 -19.07
CA VAL A 67 -6.41 -22.28 -20.48
C VAL A 67 -5.11 -22.06 -21.26
N GLU A 68 -4.02 -21.63 -20.61
CA GLU A 68 -2.82 -21.20 -21.35
C GLU A 68 -1.52 -21.94 -21.02
N GLY A 69 -1.56 -22.95 -20.15
CA GLY A 69 -0.34 -23.66 -19.75
C GLY A 69 0.68 -22.73 -19.09
N LEU A 70 0.24 -21.68 -18.39
CA LEU A 70 1.04 -20.76 -17.58
C LEU A 70 1.31 -21.40 -16.20
N PRO A 71 2.42 -22.13 -16.00
CA PRO A 71 2.53 -23.09 -14.91
C PRO A 71 2.87 -22.47 -13.55
N SER A 72 3.22 -21.17 -13.47
CA SER A 72 3.57 -20.52 -12.20
C SER A 72 2.84 -19.19 -11.92
N LEU A 73 1.52 -19.20 -12.09
CA LEU A 73 0.59 -18.29 -11.40
C LEU A 73 0.50 -18.63 -9.90
N THR A 74 1.62 -18.71 -9.18
CA THR A 74 1.63 -18.83 -7.72
C THR A 74 1.32 -17.46 -7.13
N ASN A 75 0.10 -17.25 -6.62
CA ASN A 75 -0.37 -16.22 -5.67
C ASN A 75 0.18 -14.77 -5.78
N LYS A 76 0.86 -14.39 -6.87
CA LYS A 76 1.67 -13.17 -6.97
C LYS A 76 1.42 -12.36 -8.24
N GLN A 77 0.55 -12.82 -9.14
CA GLN A 77 0.12 -12.02 -10.30
C GLN A 77 -1.21 -11.33 -10.00
N LYS A 78 -1.31 -10.07 -10.44
CA LYS A 78 -2.46 -9.20 -10.21
C LYS A 78 -3.39 -9.31 -11.40
N LEU A 79 -4.62 -9.77 -11.19
CA LEU A 79 -5.68 -9.60 -12.19
C LEU A 79 -6.24 -8.21 -12.01
N VAL A 80 -6.38 -7.44 -13.08
CA VAL A 80 -6.86 -6.06 -13.03
C VAL A 80 -8.03 -5.92 -14.00
N CYS A 81 -9.20 -5.51 -13.55
CA CYS A 81 -10.35 -5.20 -14.39
C CYS A 81 -10.65 -3.71 -14.29
N ASP A 82 -10.75 -3.00 -15.41
CA ASP A 82 -11.01 -1.55 -15.45
C ASP A 82 -10.09 -0.73 -14.52
N GLY A 83 -8.81 -1.11 -14.45
CA GLY A 83 -7.81 -0.46 -13.58
C GLY A 83 -7.81 -0.92 -12.12
N ARG A 84 -8.75 -1.78 -11.71
CA ARG A 84 -8.84 -2.32 -10.34
C ARG A 84 -8.27 -3.73 -10.22
N GLU A 85 -7.37 -3.94 -9.27
CA GLU A 85 -6.91 -5.28 -8.93
C GLU A 85 -7.99 -6.15 -8.27
N LEU A 86 -8.21 -7.35 -8.81
CA LEU A 86 -8.99 -8.45 -8.23
C LEU A 86 -8.10 -9.19 -7.21
N ALA A 87 -7.82 -8.53 -6.09
CA ALA A 87 -6.83 -9.01 -5.13
C ALA A 87 -7.32 -10.21 -4.31
N ARG A 88 -8.63 -10.31 -4.06
CA ARG A 88 -9.21 -11.23 -3.05
C ARG A 88 -9.69 -12.53 -3.64
N SER A 89 -9.01 -13.61 -3.29
CA SER A 89 -9.27 -14.98 -3.77
C SER A 89 -10.73 -15.45 -3.58
N ASN A 90 -11.37 -15.12 -2.46
CA ASN A 90 -12.71 -15.64 -2.13
C ASN A 90 -13.88 -14.80 -2.66
N SER A 91 -13.63 -13.57 -3.13
CA SER A 91 -14.69 -12.68 -3.63
C SER A 91 -15.18 -13.13 -5.00
N LEU A 92 -16.45 -12.88 -5.31
CA LEU A 92 -17.05 -13.26 -6.59
C LEU A 92 -16.72 -12.23 -7.67
N LEU A 93 -16.71 -12.64 -8.94
CA LEU A 93 -16.49 -11.74 -10.07
C LEU A 93 -17.51 -10.60 -10.11
N LYS A 94 -18.79 -10.90 -9.86
CA LYS A 94 -19.85 -9.89 -9.78
C LYS A 94 -19.63 -8.86 -8.66
N ASP A 95 -18.95 -9.24 -7.56
CA ASP A 95 -18.72 -8.33 -6.42
C ASP A 95 -17.69 -7.24 -6.79
N TYR A 96 -16.86 -7.52 -7.80
CA TYR A 96 -15.95 -6.56 -8.42
C TYR A 96 -16.59 -5.78 -9.58
N GLY A 97 -17.86 -6.05 -9.90
CA GLY A 97 -18.55 -5.43 -11.03
C GLY A 97 -18.15 -6.00 -12.39
N VAL A 98 -17.57 -7.22 -12.43
CA VAL A 98 -17.22 -7.88 -13.70
C VAL A 98 -18.49 -8.37 -14.40
N THR A 99 -18.73 -7.89 -15.61
CA THR A 99 -19.86 -8.19 -16.50
C THR A 99 -19.39 -8.74 -17.85
N GLU A 100 -20.35 -9.13 -18.70
CA GLU A 100 -20.13 -9.52 -20.09
C GLU A 100 -19.23 -8.51 -20.82
N GLY A 101 -18.20 -9.00 -21.48
CA GLY A 101 -17.28 -8.23 -22.29
C GLY A 101 -16.16 -7.50 -21.55
N ASN A 102 -16.08 -7.58 -20.20
CA ASN A 102 -14.99 -6.93 -19.48
C ASN A 102 -13.62 -7.53 -19.84
N VAL A 103 -12.61 -6.66 -19.85
CA VAL A 103 -11.20 -7.04 -20.08
C VAL A 103 -10.48 -7.12 -18.74
N LEU A 104 -9.99 -8.32 -18.41
CA LEU A 104 -9.14 -8.56 -17.26
C LEU A 104 -7.69 -8.56 -17.71
N HIS A 105 -6.93 -7.56 -17.30
CA HIS A 105 -5.50 -7.47 -17.51
C HIS A 105 -4.75 -8.31 -16.49
N LEU A 106 -3.96 -9.26 -16.96
CA LEU A 106 -2.98 -9.94 -16.14
C LEU A 106 -1.74 -9.05 -16.04
N VAL A 107 -1.56 -8.40 -14.90
CA VAL A 107 -0.41 -7.52 -14.64
C VAL A 107 0.70 -8.34 -13.99
N ILE A 108 1.81 -8.44 -14.73
CA ILE A 108 3.05 -9.08 -14.30
C ILE A 108 3.93 -8.01 -13.67
N ARG A 109 4.43 -8.23 -12.44
CA ARG A 109 5.31 -7.25 -11.80
C ARG A 109 6.68 -7.26 -12.44
N LEU A 110 7.40 -6.13 -12.42
CA LEU A 110 8.80 -6.07 -12.85
C LEU A 110 9.71 -7.02 -12.05
N SER A 111 9.37 -7.29 -10.78
CA SER A 111 10.03 -8.30 -9.94
C SER A 111 9.88 -9.73 -10.44
N ASP A 112 8.88 -9.96 -11.30
CA ASP A 112 8.56 -11.26 -11.89
C ASP A 112 9.23 -11.44 -13.26
N LEU A 113 9.90 -10.40 -13.77
CA LEU A 113 10.78 -10.48 -14.93
C LEU A 113 12.20 -10.85 -14.49
N GLN A 114 12.82 -11.70 -15.29
CA GLN A 114 14.19 -12.14 -15.16
C GLN A 114 14.97 -11.71 -16.39
N THR A 115 16.13 -11.08 -16.17
CA THR A 115 17.06 -10.82 -17.27
C THR A 115 17.87 -12.07 -17.55
N ILE A 116 17.87 -12.53 -18.80
CA ILE A 116 18.69 -13.64 -19.29
C ILE A 116 19.61 -13.14 -20.39
N SER A 117 20.87 -13.55 -20.34
CA SER A 117 21.87 -13.32 -21.37
C SER A 117 22.10 -14.63 -22.10
N VAL A 118 21.79 -14.67 -23.39
CA VAL A 118 21.97 -15.83 -24.23
C VAL A 118 23.15 -15.61 -25.16
N ARG A 119 24.17 -16.45 -25.06
CA ARG A 119 25.26 -16.55 -26.03
C ARG A 119 25.00 -17.69 -26.99
N THR A 120 24.95 -17.43 -28.29
CA THR A 120 24.82 -18.50 -29.28
C THR A 120 26.18 -19.02 -29.72
N SER A 121 26.25 -20.24 -30.24
CA SER A 121 27.49 -20.85 -30.76
C SER A 121 28.04 -20.14 -32.01
N SER A 122 27.31 -19.18 -32.57
CA SER A 122 27.82 -18.25 -33.59
C SER A 122 28.64 -17.09 -32.99
N GLY A 123 28.74 -17.01 -31.66
CA GLY A 123 29.45 -15.95 -30.93
C GLY A 123 28.61 -14.68 -30.70
N LYS A 124 27.29 -14.73 -30.94
CA LYS A 124 26.39 -13.60 -30.71
C LYS A 124 25.78 -13.65 -29.31
N ASP A 125 25.74 -12.49 -28.66
CA ASP A 125 25.11 -12.32 -27.36
C ASP A 125 23.78 -11.58 -27.52
N PHE A 126 22.75 -12.11 -26.88
CA PHE A 126 21.41 -11.52 -26.80
C PHE A 126 21.03 -11.35 -25.35
N THR A 127 20.37 -10.25 -25.02
CA THR A 127 19.75 -10.07 -23.70
C THR A 127 18.24 -10.07 -23.88
N PHE A 128 17.55 -10.88 -23.07
CA PHE A 128 16.10 -10.93 -23.03
C PHE A 128 15.63 -10.63 -21.60
N GLN A 129 14.53 -9.89 -21.47
CA GLN A 129 13.73 -9.87 -20.26
C GLN A 129 12.60 -10.88 -20.45
N VAL A 130 12.58 -11.92 -19.64
CA VAL A 130 11.60 -13.01 -19.71
C VAL A 130 10.88 -13.13 -18.38
N GLU A 131 9.60 -13.45 -18.41
CA GLU A 131 8.84 -13.73 -17.18
C GLU A 131 9.43 -14.99 -16.52
N LYS A 132 9.62 -14.98 -15.20
CA LYS A 132 10.19 -16.09 -14.41
C LYS A 132 9.44 -17.41 -14.60
N CYS A 133 8.15 -17.33 -14.92
CA CYS A 133 7.25 -18.47 -15.18
C CYS A 133 7.45 -19.16 -16.52
N ARG A 134 8.21 -18.56 -17.45
CA ARG A 134 8.43 -19.14 -18.78
C ARG A 134 9.41 -20.29 -18.68
N ASP A 135 9.36 -21.15 -19.68
CA ASP A 135 10.23 -22.31 -19.80
C ASP A 135 11.37 -22.07 -20.82
N VAL A 136 12.29 -23.03 -20.89
CA VAL A 136 13.41 -22.99 -21.83
C VAL A 136 12.93 -23.05 -23.28
N GLY A 137 11.82 -23.75 -23.55
CA GLY A 137 11.18 -23.79 -24.87
C GLY A 137 10.80 -22.41 -25.40
N TYR A 138 10.22 -21.55 -24.56
CA TYR A 138 9.92 -20.16 -24.89
C TYR A 138 11.19 -19.38 -25.29
N VAL A 139 12.28 -19.55 -24.55
CA VAL A 139 13.56 -18.88 -24.86
C VAL A 139 14.11 -19.33 -26.22
N LYS A 140 14.03 -20.63 -26.54
CA LYS A 140 14.42 -21.15 -27.86
C LYS A 140 13.64 -20.50 -29.01
N GLN A 141 12.33 -20.31 -28.82
CA GLN A 141 11.49 -19.63 -29.80
C GLN A 141 11.87 -18.15 -29.98
N GLN A 142 12.25 -17.45 -28.90
CA GLN A 142 12.71 -16.06 -29.00
C GLN A 142 14.02 -15.95 -29.78
N ILE A 143 14.93 -16.91 -29.62
CA ILE A 143 16.18 -16.98 -30.37
C ILE A 143 15.91 -17.30 -31.84
N ALA A 144 15.01 -18.24 -32.13
CA ALA A 144 14.64 -18.61 -33.49
C ALA A 144 14.09 -17.43 -34.30
N LYS A 145 13.36 -16.51 -33.65
CA LYS A 145 12.87 -15.27 -34.27
C LYS A 145 13.99 -14.27 -34.58
N LYS A 146 15.08 -14.27 -33.81
CA LYS A 146 16.17 -13.28 -33.92
C LYS A 146 17.38 -13.76 -34.72
N GLU A 147 17.62 -15.07 -34.82
CA GLU A 147 18.79 -15.62 -35.52
C GLU A 147 18.43 -16.78 -36.46
N LYS A 148 18.59 -16.55 -37.77
CA LYS A 148 18.27 -17.54 -38.82
C LYS A 148 19.01 -18.88 -38.65
N ARG A 149 20.22 -18.88 -38.08
CA ARG A 149 21.00 -20.10 -37.83
C ARG A 149 20.34 -21.04 -36.81
N PHE A 150 19.47 -20.48 -35.96
CA PHE A 150 18.72 -21.20 -34.94
C PHE A 150 17.21 -21.14 -35.22
N ALA A 151 16.80 -20.99 -36.49
CA ALA A 151 15.40 -20.82 -36.86
C ALA A 151 14.49 -22.01 -36.47
N ASP A 152 15.06 -23.20 -36.30
CA ASP A 152 14.35 -24.39 -35.83
C ASP A 152 14.61 -24.63 -34.32
N PRO A 153 13.62 -24.38 -33.43
CA PRO A 153 13.76 -24.61 -31.99
C PRO A 153 14.11 -26.05 -31.62
N GLU A 154 13.68 -27.05 -32.40
CA GLU A 154 13.92 -28.47 -32.13
C GLU A 154 15.40 -28.84 -32.27
N GLN A 155 16.14 -28.06 -33.07
CA GLN A 155 17.59 -28.23 -33.28
C GLN A 155 18.43 -27.46 -32.28
N GLN A 156 17.82 -26.67 -31.39
CA GLN A 156 18.54 -25.90 -30.38
C GLN A 156 18.78 -26.74 -29.11
N GLU A 157 20.00 -26.67 -28.58
CA GLU A 157 20.36 -27.12 -27.24
C GLU A 157 20.72 -25.92 -26.39
N VAL A 158 20.08 -25.79 -25.21
CA VAL A 158 20.33 -24.71 -24.25
C VAL A 158 21.12 -25.28 -23.09
N VAL A 159 22.27 -24.68 -22.79
CA VAL A 159 23.19 -25.10 -21.73
C VAL A 159 23.37 -23.94 -20.74
N CYS A 160 23.28 -24.22 -19.45
CA CYS A 160 23.55 -23.24 -18.39
C CYS A 160 24.59 -23.81 -17.43
N ASN A 161 25.72 -23.12 -17.23
CA ASN A 161 26.83 -23.56 -16.36
C ASN A 161 27.30 -25.01 -16.63
N GLY A 162 27.25 -25.45 -17.88
CA GLY A 162 27.64 -26.81 -18.29
C GLY A 162 26.53 -27.87 -18.22
N GLU A 163 25.34 -27.53 -17.68
CA GLU A 163 24.18 -28.44 -17.65
C GLU A 163 23.26 -28.19 -18.85
N LEU A 164 22.88 -29.27 -19.56
CA LEU A 164 21.85 -29.23 -20.60
C LEU A 164 20.47 -29.03 -19.95
N LEU A 165 19.67 -28.09 -20.47
CA LEU A 165 18.34 -27.79 -19.96
C LEU A 165 17.25 -28.40 -20.84
N GLU A 166 16.25 -29.01 -20.18
CA GLU A 166 15.03 -29.51 -20.83
C GLU A 166 14.04 -28.37 -21.13
N ASP A 167 13.25 -28.53 -22.18
CA ASP A 167 12.35 -27.49 -22.69
C ASP A 167 11.27 -27.08 -21.70
N GLN A 168 10.81 -28.03 -20.87
CA GLN A 168 9.79 -27.77 -19.83
C GLN A 168 10.36 -27.14 -18.56
N ARG A 169 11.68 -26.95 -18.45
CA ARG A 169 12.30 -26.40 -17.25
C ARG A 169 12.02 -24.90 -17.15
N VAL A 170 11.48 -24.46 -16.02
CA VAL A 170 11.09 -23.07 -15.77
C VAL A 170 12.31 -22.20 -15.44
N ILE A 171 12.31 -20.95 -15.88
CA ILE A 171 13.41 -20.00 -15.67
C ILE A 171 13.64 -19.70 -14.18
N ASP A 172 12.58 -19.59 -13.37
CA ASP A 172 12.69 -19.37 -11.91
C ASP A 172 13.44 -20.51 -11.19
N ASP A 173 13.25 -21.75 -11.61
CA ASP A 173 13.96 -22.92 -11.08
C ASP A 173 15.45 -22.92 -11.43
N ILE A 174 15.80 -22.27 -12.54
CA ILE A 174 17.19 -22.07 -12.95
C ILE A 174 17.80 -20.92 -12.11
N CYS A 175 17.09 -19.81 -11.93
CA CYS A 175 17.54 -18.68 -11.10
C CYS A 175 17.81 -19.09 -9.64
N SER A 176 16.84 -19.77 -9.03
CA SER A 176 16.89 -20.16 -7.61
C SER A 176 18.07 -21.07 -7.29
N LYS A 177 18.52 -21.88 -8.27
CA LYS A 177 19.70 -22.74 -8.15
C LYS A 177 21.02 -21.95 -8.15
N TYR A 178 21.10 -20.83 -8.89
CA TYR A 178 22.37 -20.12 -9.13
C TYR A 178 22.50 -18.78 -8.40
N LYS A 179 21.46 -18.29 -7.70
CA LYS A 179 21.47 -17.05 -6.88
C LYS A 179 21.97 -15.78 -7.61
N ASP A 180 22.00 -15.78 -8.93
CA ASP A 180 22.41 -14.63 -9.74
C ASP A 180 21.21 -13.86 -10.28
N ALA A 181 21.34 -12.53 -10.32
CA ALA A 181 20.32 -11.63 -10.89
C ALA A 181 20.24 -11.71 -12.43
N VAL A 182 21.21 -12.36 -13.09
CA VAL A 182 21.27 -12.55 -14.54
C VAL A 182 21.70 -13.99 -14.84
N ILE A 183 20.92 -14.72 -15.65
CA ILE A 183 21.31 -16.08 -16.08
C ILE A 183 22.04 -16.00 -17.42
N HIS A 184 23.18 -16.68 -17.52
CA HIS A 184 23.88 -16.88 -18.79
C HIS A 184 23.53 -18.24 -19.41
N LEU A 185 22.85 -18.22 -20.55
CA LEU A 185 22.50 -19.41 -21.34
C LEU A 185 23.38 -19.49 -22.59
N PHE A 186 23.84 -20.69 -22.93
CA PHE A 186 24.56 -20.97 -24.16
C PHE A 186 23.72 -21.82 -25.10
N VAL A 187 23.53 -21.37 -26.35
CA VAL A 187 22.70 -22.10 -27.32
C VAL A 187 23.51 -22.59 -28.51
N ARG A 188 23.41 -23.88 -28.81
CA ARG A 188 24.09 -24.53 -29.93
C ARG A 188 23.13 -25.38 -30.75
N VAL A 189 23.53 -25.73 -31.97
CA VAL A 189 22.75 -26.60 -32.88
C VAL A 189 23.14 -28.07 -32.61
N LYS A 190 22.16 -28.98 -32.58
CA LYS A 190 22.37 -30.43 -32.34
C LYS A 190 23.31 -31.10 -33.35
N TYR A 191 23.33 -30.63 -34.60
CA TYR A 191 24.19 -31.17 -35.67
C TYR A 191 24.88 -30.04 -36.43
N ALA A 192 26.22 -30.08 -36.49
CA ALA A 192 27.00 -29.20 -37.34
C ALA A 192 27.47 -29.98 -38.58
N GLU A 193 27.04 -29.57 -39.78
CA GLU A 193 27.75 -29.95 -41.00
C GLU A 193 29.13 -29.27 -40.99
N VAL A 194 30.17 -30.07 -40.74
CA VAL A 194 31.57 -29.67 -40.82
C VAL A 194 31.93 -29.47 -42.29
N ARG A 195 32.24 -28.23 -42.70
CA ARG A 195 33.06 -27.99 -43.90
C ARG A 195 34.51 -27.88 -43.47
N THR A 196 35.29 -28.80 -44.02
CA THR A 196 36.73 -28.99 -43.83
C THR A 196 37.55 -27.81 -44.33
N GLY A 197 38.61 -27.49 -43.58
CA GLY A 197 39.71 -26.62 -43.98
C GLY A 197 40.84 -26.80 -42.97
N GLN A 198 41.94 -27.39 -43.43
CA GLN A 198 43.11 -27.80 -42.66
C GLN A 198 43.78 -26.59 -41.99
N ASP A 199 44.18 -26.76 -40.73
CA ASP A 199 45.54 -26.45 -40.26
C ASP A 199 45.82 -27.27 -39.00
N GLU A 200 46.75 -28.24 -39.15
CA GLU A 200 47.35 -28.95 -38.04
C GLU A 200 48.30 -28.00 -37.29
N LEU A 201 48.33 -28.05 -35.96
CA LEU A 201 49.57 -28.22 -35.19
C LEU A 201 49.32 -28.41 -33.68
N SER A 202 49.57 -29.66 -33.28
CA SER A 202 50.21 -30.15 -32.04
C SER A 202 49.62 -29.88 -30.65
N VAL A 203 49.21 -31.00 -30.06
CA VAL A 203 49.07 -31.29 -28.62
C VAL A 203 50.43 -31.23 -27.92
N LYS A 204 50.51 -30.54 -26.78
CA LYS A 204 51.35 -30.96 -25.63
C LYS A 204 50.61 -30.75 -24.32
N ALA A 205 50.14 -31.86 -23.77
CA ALA A 205 49.77 -31.99 -22.38
C ALA A 205 51.03 -31.93 -21.50
N LYS A 206 50.93 -31.25 -20.36
CA LYS A 206 51.74 -31.54 -19.17
C LYS A 206 50.78 -31.64 -18.00
N GLU A 207 50.38 -32.87 -17.70
CA GLU A 207 49.97 -33.25 -16.35
C GLU A 207 51.20 -33.15 -15.43
N LEU A 208 50.98 -32.82 -14.16
CA LEU A 208 51.66 -33.45 -13.03
C LEU A 208 50.87 -33.14 -11.75
N ASN A 209 50.17 -34.17 -11.27
CA ASN A 209 49.84 -34.36 -9.87
C ASN A 209 51.12 -34.52 -9.04
N GLY A 210 51.11 -34.08 -7.78
CA GLY A 210 52.23 -34.35 -6.86
C GLY A 210 52.06 -33.73 -5.48
N THR A 211 51.60 -34.56 -4.55
CA THR A 211 51.30 -34.34 -3.13
C THR A 211 52.57 -34.18 -2.25
N LYS A 212 52.51 -33.27 -1.26
CA LYS A 212 53.18 -33.22 0.09
C LYS A 212 54.72 -33.29 0.18
N ASP A 213 55.43 -32.56 1.05
CA ASP A 213 55.36 -32.49 2.52
C ASP A 213 56.37 -31.41 3.08
N TYR A 214 56.15 -30.92 4.31
CA TYR A 214 57.02 -30.23 5.33
C TYR A 214 58.15 -29.25 4.88
N ASP A 215 58.37 -28.07 5.48
CA ASP A 215 58.70 -27.86 6.90
C ASP A 215 58.74 -26.34 7.28
N ALA A 216 58.83 -26.10 8.58
CA ALA A 216 58.69 -24.89 9.38
C ALA A 216 59.53 -23.62 9.03
N SER A 217 59.02 -22.45 9.46
CA SER A 217 59.77 -21.58 10.40
C SER A 217 58.86 -20.53 11.06
N GLU A 218 59.05 -20.43 12.37
CA GLU A 218 58.44 -19.51 13.32
C GLU A 218 58.94 -18.07 13.15
N ASN A 219 58.16 -17.08 13.58
CA ASN A 219 58.67 -16.10 14.53
C ASN A 219 57.55 -15.40 15.31
N ASN A 220 57.58 -15.66 16.62
CA ASN A 220 56.85 -14.98 17.68
C ASN A 220 57.42 -13.57 17.93
N CYS A 221 56.57 -12.65 18.40
CA CYS A 221 57.01 -11.72 19.44
C CYS A 221 55.84 -11.33 20.35
N SER A 222 55.85 -11.94 21.54
CA SER A 222 55.06 -11.55 22.72
C SER A 222 56.05 -11.07 23.77
N ARG A 223 55.80 -9.92 24.39
CA ARG A 223 56.30 -9.50 25.72
C ARG A 223 55.36 -8.40 26.22
N GLU A 224 55.00 -8.25 27.47
CA GLU A 224 55.11 -9.02 28.73
C GLU A 224 54.12 -8.29 29.68
N ARG A 225 53.58 -9.01 30.67
CA ARG A 225 52.75 -8.45 31.74
C ARG A 225 53.64 -7.88 32.84
N ASP A 226 53.12 -6.96 33.63
CA ASP A 226 53.51 -6.87 35.04
C ASP A 226 52.29 -6.59 35.94
N VAL A 227 52.27 -7.29 37.07
CA VAL A 227 51.21 -7.34 38.08
C VAL A 227 51.84 -7.00 39.42
N SER A 228 51.26 -6.05 40.18
CA SER A 228 51.29 -5.94 41.66
C SER A 228 50.52 -4.66 42.05
N LYS A 229 49.72 -4.50 43.12
CA LYS A 229 49.60 -5.15 44.44
C LYS A 229 48.21 -4.80 45.02
N GLU A 230 47.72 -5.66 45.91
CA GLU A 230 46.64 -5.41 46.88
C GLU A 230 47.14 -4.55 48.06
N ASP A 231 46.26 -3.75 48.66
CA ASP A 231 46.27 -3.49 50.12
C ASP A 231 44.88 -3.02 50.62
N GLU A 232 44.45 -3.56 51.76
CA GLU A 232 43.21 -3.27 52.48
C GLU A 232 43.41 -2.16 53.54
N GLY A 233 42.36 -1.39 53.90
CA GLY A 233 42.40 -0.51 55.08
C GLY A 233 41.19 0.43 55.30
N ARG A 234 40.37 0.07 56.30
CA ARG A 234 39.15 0.68 56.93
C ARG A 234 39.19 2.20 57.25
N GLU A 235 38.09 2.93 56.97
CA GLU A 235 37.00 3.48 57.84
C GLU A 235 37.24 4.86 58.49
N ASP A 236 36.41 5.84 58.10
CA ASP A 236 35.61 6.81 58.93
C ASP A 236 34.92 7.76 57.91
N GLY A 237 33.63 8.12 57.86
CA GLY A 237 32.58 8.13 58.86
C GLY A 237 31.95 9.54 58.92
N THR A 238 31.19 9.97 57.90
CA THR A 238 30.17 11.04 58.06
C THR A 238 29.09 10.92 57.00
N THR A 239 27.91 10.48 57.45
CA THR A 239 26.62 10.41 56.77
C THR A 239 25.94 11.77 56.79
N GLU A 240 25.63 12.33 55.62
CA GLU A 240 24.57 13.33 55.44
C GLU A 240 23.75 12.97 54.18
N PRO A 241 22.45 13.32 54.15
CA PRO A 241 21.42 12.41 53.68
C PRO A 241 21.39 12.30 52.16
N ILE A 242 21.25 11.06 51.70
CA ILE A 242 20.84 10.72 50.34
C ILE A 242 19.46 11.34 50.13
N VAL A 243 19.44 12.56 49.58
CA VAL A 243 18.26 13.09 48.92
C VAL A 243 17.96 12.10 47.82
N ALA A 244 16.85 11.39 47.98
CA ALA A 244 16.31 10.47 46.98
C ALA A 244 16.44 11.15 45.61
N ARG A 245 17.32 10.61 44.76
CA ARG A 245 17.27 10.90 43.34
C ARG A 245 15.87 10.50 42.93
N LYS A 246 15.02 11.51 42.69
CA LYS A 246 13.75 11.38 42.00
C LYS A 246 14.00 10.42 40.85
N ALA A 247 13.24 9.33 40.78
CA ALA A 247 13.28 8.43 39.64
C ALA A 247 13.21 9.31 38.38
N LEU A 248 14.15 9.12 37.45
CA LEU A 248 13.97 9.64 36.10
C LEU A 248 12.60 9.14 35.64
N ASP A 249 11.68 10.05 35.31
CA ASP A 249 10.45 9.70 34.59
C ASP A 249 10.90 8.90 33.37
N ARG A 250 10.74 7.57 33.43
CA ARG A 250 11.27 6.67 32.40
C ARG A 250 10.48 6.81 31.11
N ASP A 251 9.19 7.13 31.23
CA ASP A 251 8.26 7.24 30.12
C ASP A 251 7.52 8.57 30.19
N LEU A 252 7.55 9.32 29.09
CA LEU A 252 6.93 10.64 28.96
C LEU A 252 5.90 10.58 27.84
N LEU A 253 4.67 11.05 28.08
CA LEU A 253 3.68 11.27 27.02
C LEU A 253 3.02 12.63 27.24
N GLU A 254 3.31 13.59 26.36
CA GLU A 254 2.81 14.96 26.47
C GLU A 254 2.16 15.40 25.15
N PRO A 255 0.93 15.94 25.17
CA PRO A 255 0.34 16.55 23.98
C PRO A 255 1.08 17.83 23.60
N VAL A 256 1.29 18.02 22.29
CA VAL A 256 1.93 19.22 21.75
C VAL A 256 0.86 20.25 21.40
N ILE A 257 0.66 21.21 22.31
CA ILE A 257 -0.29 22.31 22.14
C ILE A 257 0.48 23.60 21.86
N VAL A 258 0.49 24.03 20.59
CA VAL A 258 1.21 25.24 20.17
C VAL A 258 0.48 26.51 20.65
N ASN A 259 -0.84 26.53 20.53
CA ASN A 259 -1.66 27.67 20.93
C ASN A 259 -2.45 27.32 22.20
N LYS A 260 -2.16 28.02 23.30
CA LYS A 260 -2.74 27.78 24.63
C LYS A 260 -4.25 28.00 24.72
N LYS A 261 -4.87 28.60 23.70
CA LYS A 261 -6.33 28.76 23.60
C LYS A 261 -7.05 27.52 23.09
N ILE A 262 -6.32 26.51 22.63
CA ILE A 262 -6.91 25.25 22.15
C ILE A 262 -7.31 24.42 23.36
N GLU A 263 -8.55 23.98 23.37
CA GLU A 263 -9.05 22.96 24.28
C GLU A 263 -9.20 21.65 23.50
N LEU A 264 -8.44 20.62 23.90
CA LEU A 264 -8.57 19.30 23.28
C LEU A 264 -9.91 18.68 23.68
N ALA A 265 -10.56 18.01 22.73
CA ALA A 265 -11.80 17.27 22.97
C ALA A 265 -11.62 16.22 24.07
N SER A 266 -12.71 15.92 24.78
CA SER A 266 -12.68 14.98 25.91
C SER A 266 -12.15 13.60 25.52
N GLU A 267 -12.50 13.12 24.33
CA GLU A 267 -12.06 11.84 23.78
C GLU A 267 -10.55 11.82 23.51
N VAL A 268 -9.97 12.95 23.08
CA VAL A 268 -8.51 13.07 22.90
C VAL A 268 -7.79 13.00 24.24
N TRP A 269 -8.30 13.71 25.25
CA TRP A 269 -7.74 13.64 26.61
C TRP A 269 -7.86 12.24 27.21
N ASN A 270 -9.00 11.58 27.06
CA ASN A 270 -9.21 10.21 27.53
C ASN A 270 -8.23 9.24 26.85
N MET A 271 -8.06 9.34 25.54
CA MET A 271 -7.07 8.55 24.80
C MET A 271 -5.64 8.77 25.32
N ILE A 272 -5.22 10.03 25.51
CA ILE A 272 -3.88 10.35 26.04
C ILE A 272 -3.69 9.76 27.44
N ASN A 273 -4.66 9.96 28.34
CA ASN A 273 -4.58 9.48 29.72
C ASN A 273 -4.51 7.96 29.77
N MET A 274 -5.36 7.25 29.02
CA MET A 274 -5.33 5.79 28.95
C MET A 274 -4.02 5.26 28.36
N THR A 275 -3.47 5.95 27.35
CA THR A 275 -2.17 5.62 26.76
C THR A 275 -1.05 5.81 27.79
N TYR A 276 -1.05 6.92 28.53
CA TYR A 276 -0.09 7.19 29.59
C TYR A 276 -0.17 6.15 30.72
N GLU A 277 -1.37 5.80 31.16
CA GLU A 277 -1.58 4.77 32.17
C GLU A 277 -1.04 3.40 31.71
N GLY A 278 -1.25 3.04 30.44
CA GLY A 278 -0.67 1.83 29.86
C GLY A 278 0.86 1.78 29.93
N LEU A 279 1.51 2.87 29.51
CA LEU A 279 2.96 3.00 29.59
C LEU A 279 3.46 2.94 31.03
N ASN A 280 2.82 3.69 31.94
CA ASN A 280 3.20 3.75 33.35
C ASN A 280 2.95 2.41 34.09
N SER A 281 2.03 1.58 33.61
CA SER A 281 1.85 0.19 34.06
C SER A 281 2.90 -0.78 33.53
N GLY A 282 3.86 -0.31 32.72
CA GLY A 282 4.93 -1.12 32.15
C GLY A 282 4.53 -1.87 30.88
N ASN A 283 3.43 -1.50 30.23
CA ASN A 283 3.00 -2.12 28.97
C ASN A 283 3.71 -1.46 27.79
N TYR A 284 4.54 -2.23 27.09
CA TYR A 284 5.38 -1.72 26.01
C TYR A 284 4.56 -1.44 24.74
N PRO A 285 4.89 -0.38 23.99
CA PRO A 285 4.38 -0.18 22.65
C PRO A 285 4.68 -1.37 21.74
N ILE A 286 3.67 -1.86 21.03
CA ILE A 286 3.80 -2.98 20.10
C ILE A 286 3.94 -2.44 18.68
N ARG A 287 5.12 -2.58 18.09
CA ARG A 287 5.33 -2.18 16.69
C ARG A 287 4.48 -3.06 15.76
N SER A 288 3.73 -2.42 14.86
CA SER A 288 2.99 -3.11 13.79
C SER A 288 3.92 -3.99 12.96
N ALA A 289 3.42 -5.14 12.50
CA ALA A 289 4.14 -5.99 11.55
C ALA A 289 4.07 -5.45 10.11
N GLU A 290 3.05 -4.64 9.82
CA GLU A 290 2.71 -4.12 8.49
C GLU A 290 3.09 -2.63 8.35
N GLY A 291 3.01 -2.12 7.12
CA GLY A 291 3.37 -0.74 6.78
C GLY A 291 4.86 -0.50 6.52
N THR A 292 5.19 0.71 6.08
CA THR A 292 6.52 1.12 5.60
C THR A 292 7.32 1.93 6.62
N GLY A 293 6.67 2.41 7.69
CA GLY A 293 7.28 3.20 8.78
C GLY A 293 7.15 2.55 10.16
N GLY A 294 7.50 3.32 11.18
CA GLY A 294 7.22 3.00 12.58
C GLY A 294 5.78 3.35 12.94
N ALA A 295 4.97 2.33 13.25
CA ALA A 295 3.65 2.48 13.83
C ALA A 295 3.54 1.56 15.05
N TYR A 296 3.10 2.10 16.17
CA TYR A 296 3.12 1.43 17.46
C TYR A 296 1.72 1.40 18.08
N PHE A 297 1.20 0.21 18.32
CA PHE A 297 -0.01 0.03 19.11
C PHE A 297 0.31 0.24 20.59
N MET A 298 -0.42 1.15 21.22
CA MET A 298 -0.30 1.46 22.63
C MET A 298 -1.39 0.73 23.40
N LEU A 299 -1.01 0.09 24.50
CA LEU A 299 -1.92 -0.70 25.32
C LEU A 299 -2.53 0.14 26.45
N ASP A 300 -3.65 -0.34 26.99
CA ASP A 300 -4.24 0.17 28.23
C ASP A 300 -3.43 -0.27 29.47
N SER A 301 -3.85 0.13 30.66
CA SER A 301 -3.19 -0.25 31.92
C SER A 301 -3.23 -1.76 32.17
N THR A 302 -4.20 -2.49 31.61
CA THR A 302 -4.32 -3.95 31.74
C THR A 302 -3.40 -4.72 30.80
N GLY A 303 -2.90 -4.08 29.73
CA GLY A 303 -2.10 -4.73 28.68
C GLY A 303 -2.93 -5.61 27.74
N GLN A 304 -4.26 -5.55 27.80
CA GLN A 304 -5.15 -6.44 27.04
C GLN A 304 -5.79 -5.75 25.83
N LYS A 305 -5.91 -4.42 25.85
CA LYS A 305 -6.59 -3.67 24.80
C LYS A 305 -5.68 -2.62 24.17
N TYR A 306 -5.83 -2.43 22.87
CA TYR A 306 -5.23 -1.30 22.17
C TYR A 306 -6.04 -0.04 22.42
N VAL A 307 -5.36 1.05 22.77
CA VAL A 307 -5.95 2.36 23.06
C VAL A 307 -5.69 3.34 21.93
N SER A 308 -4.47 3.34 21.41
CA SER A 308 -4.02 4.30 20.41
C SER A 308 -2.92 3.72 19.52
N VAL A 309 -2.67 4.38 18.40
CA VAL A 309 -1.56 4.10 17.49
C VAL A 309 -0.68 5.34 17.43
N PHE A 310 0.59 5.17 17.80
CA PHE A 310 1.59 6.22 17.73
C PHE A 310 2.48 6.03 16.49
N LYS A 311 2.63 7.09 15.68
CA LYS A 311 3.48 7.12 14.49
C LYS A 311 4.56 8.21 14.63
N PRO A 312 5.80 7.87 15.01
CA PRO A 312 6.90 8.83 15.13
C PRO A 312 7.34 9.41 13.79
N ILE A 313 7.57 10.72 13.75
CA ILE A 313 8.02 11.48 12.57
C ILE A 313 9.38 10.98 12.06
N ASP A 314 10.31 10.66 12.96
CA ASP A 314 11.66 10.22 12.62
C ASP A 314 11.73 8.76 12.17
N GLU A 315 10.61 8.02 12.28
CA GLU A 315 10.46 6.63 11.87
C GLU A 315 9.57 6.46 10.64
N GLU A 316 9.13 7.58 10.03
CA GLU A 316 8.39 7.57 8.76
C GLU A 316 9.18 6.84 7.65
N PRO A 317 8.52 6.43 6.56
CA PRO A 317 9.22 5.89 5.41
C PRO A 317 10.29 6.86 4.92
N MET A 318 11.50 6.32 4.68
CA MET A 318 12.68 7.08 4.25
C MET A 318 13.20 8.12 5.29
N ALA A 319 12.69 8.09 6.53
CA ALA A 319 13.22 8.88 7.65
C ALA A 319 14.49 8.26 8.25
N VAL A 320 15.25 9.07 8.99
CA VAL A 320 16.58 8.71 9.53
C VAL A 320 16.52 7.46 10.41
N ASN A 321 15.47 7.32 11.22
CA ASN A 321 15.31 6.21 12.16
C ASN A 321 14.25 5.21 11.70
N ASN A 322 14.00 5.10 10.39
CA ASN A 322 13.03 4.15 9.86
C ASN A 322 13.35 2.69 10.29
N PRO A 323 12.43 1.99 10.97
CA PRO A 323 12.68 0.64 11.50
C PRO A 323 12.61 -0.47 10.43
N ARG A 324 12.23 -0.14 9.19
CA ARG A 324 12.02 -1.10 8.08
C ARG A 324 13.20 -1.17 7.12
N GLY A 325 14.27 -0.41 7.34
CA GLY A 325 15.47 -0.43 6.51
C GLY A 325 15.27 0.16 5.12
N LEU A 326 14.27 1.04 4.95
CA LEU A 326 14.12 1.82 3.72
C LEU A 326 15.27 2.83 3.58
N PRO A 327 15.72 3.12 2.34
CA PRO A 327 16.77 4.09 2.13
C PRO A 327 16.33 5.49 2.59
N PHE A 328 17.24 6.23 3.21
CA PHE A 328 16.99 7.61 3.65
C PHE A 328 16.81 8.54 2.43
N SER A 329 15.86 9.47 2.54
CA SER A 329 15.60 10.46 1.50
C SER A 329 16.68 11.55 1.47
N VAL A 330 17.37 11.70 0.33
CA VAL A 330 18.47 12.67 0.18
C VAL A 330 17.96 14.10 -0.04
N ASP A 331 16.84 14.26 -0.72
CA ASP A 331 16.20 15.55 -1.05
C ASP A 331 15.00 15.88 -0.14
N GLY A 332 14.66 14.96 0.77
CA GLY A 332 13.54 15.07 1.69
C GLY A 332 12.18 14.73 1.06
N GLU A 333 12.14 14.27 -0.20
CA GLU A 333 10.93 13.76 -0.83
C GLU A 333 10.49 12.45 -0.15
N GLY A 334 9.20 12.33 0.12
CA GLY A 334 8.59 11.13 0.70
C GLY A 334 8.31 10.04 -0.36
N LEU A 335 7.60 8.99 0.04
CA LEU A 335 7.21 7.90 -0.88
C LEU A 335 6.21 8.35 -1.97
N LYS A 336 5.43 9.40 -1.72
CA LYS A 336 4.46 9.97 -2.66
C LYS A 336 4.92 11.35 -3.12
N LYS A 337 4.82 11.61 -4.42
CA LYS A 337 5.15 12.90 -5.03
C LYS A 337 4.37 14.02 -4.35
N GLY A 338 5.08 15.11 -4.06
CA GLY A 338 4.55 16.26 -3.35
C GLY A 338 4.37 16.07 -1.84
N THR A 339 4.86 14.97 -1.26
CA THR A 339 4.96 14.78 0.19
C THR A 339 6.43 14.83 0.63
N ARG A 340 6.68 15.23 1.89
CA ARG A 340 8.03 15.30 2.46
C ARG A 340 8.15 14.38 3.66
N VAL A 341 9.31 13.77 3.81
CA VAL A 341 9.65 12.95 4.98
C VAL A 341 9.56 13.79 6.25
N GLY A 342 8.96 13.23 7.29
CA GLY A 342 8.77 13.86 8.58
C GLY A 342 7.58 14.82 8.64
N GLN A 343 6.67 14.76 7.66
CA GLN A 343 5.44 15.56 7.64
C GLN A 343 4.17 14.72 7.76
N GLY A 344 4.27 13.38 7.74
CA GLY A 344 3.12 12.49 7.80
C GLY A 344 2.29 12.68 9.06
N ALA A 345 2.93 12.78 10.23
CA ALA A 345 2.23 13.01 11.50
C ALA A 345 1.38 14.30 11.52
N PHE A 346 1.86 15.37 10.87
CA PHE A 346 1.08 16.61 10.79
C PHE A 346 -0.16 16.44 9.90
N ARG A 347 -0.03 15.69 8.81
CA ARG A 347 -1.12 15.39 7.86
C ARG A 347 -2.19 14.51 8.51
N GLU A 348 -1.80 13.56 9.35
CA GLU A 348 -2.72 12.75 10.18
C GLU A 348 -3.55 13.61 11.12
N VAL A 349 -2.89 14.51 11.87
CA VAL A 349 -3.57 15.45 12.78
C VAL A 349 -4.48 16.40 12.01
N ALA A 350 -4.02 16.89 10.86
CA ALA A 350 -4.80 17.78 10.02
C ALA A 350 -6.05 17.11 9.46
N ALA A 351 -5.98 15.84 9.04
CA ALA A 351 -7.14 15.11 8.57
C ALA A 351 -8.24 15.03 9.65
N TYR A 352 -7.87 14.83 10.92
CA TYR A 352 -8.83 14.87 12.03
C TYR A 352 -9.41 16.27 12.29
N ILE A 353 -8.57 17.31 12.29
CA ILE A 353 -9.01 18.69 12.51
C ILE A 353 -9.98 19.14 11.40
N LEU A 354 -9.64 18.80 10.15
CA LEU A 354 -10.38 19.18 8.95
C LEU A 354 -11.58 18.27 8.65
N ASP A 355 -11.73 17.15 9.35
CA ASP A 355 -12.94 16.35 9.33
C ASP A 355 -14.04 17.01 10.19
N HIS A 356 -14.70 18.02 9.61
CA HIS A 356 -15.73 18.80 10.28
C HIS A 356 -17.02 18.00 10.49
N PRO A 357 -17.77 18.23 11.59
CA PRO A 357 -19.05 17.57 11.82
C PRO A 357 -20.11 17.98 10.80
N MET A 358 -21.15 17.17 10.65
CA MET A 358 -22.22 17.41 9.66
C MET A 358 -22.95 18.75 9.85
N ARG A 359 -23.01 19.26 11.09
CA ARG A 359 -23.72 20.50 11.44
C ARG A 359 -22.88 21.77 11.27
N GLY A 360 -21.69 21.67 10.67
CA GLY A 360 -20.83 22.82 10.35
C GLY A 360 -19.39 22.63 10.81
N HIS A 361 -18.64 23.73 10.90
CA HIS A 361 -17.22 23.67 11.23
C HIS A 361 -16.97 23.09 12.63
N ARG A 362 -15.86 22.36 12.76
CA ARG A 362 -15.41 21.84 14.04
C ARG A 362 -15.17 23.04 14.96
N SER A 363 -15.87 23.05 16.10
CA SER A 363 -15.64 24.06 17.14
C SER A 363 -14.18 24.00 17.60
N ILE A 364 -13.63 25.16 17.96
CA ILE A 364 -12.35 25.26 18.69
C ILE A 364 -12.43 24.50 20.03
N PHE A 365 -13.65 24.27 20.54
CA PHE A 365 -14.01 23.58 21.78
C PHE A 365 -14.74 22.26 21.46
N GLY A 366 -14.02 21.30 20.88
CA GLY A 366 -14.62 20.15 20.19
C GLY A 366 -15.34 19.14 21.08
N ASP A 367 -16.50 18.64 20.61
CA ASP A 367 -17.24 17.48 21.17
C ASP A 367 -18.07 16.72 20.09
N GLN A 368 -17.90 16.99 18.80
CA GLN A 368 -18.69 16.34 17.74
C GLN A 368 -17.83 15.47 16.82
N LYS A 369 -18.36 14.28 16.51
CA LYS A 369 -17.80 13.35 15.53
C LYS A 369 -17.71 14.02 14.16
N GLY A 370 -16.56 13.88 13.51
CA GLY A 370 -16.36 14.39 12.16
C GLY A 370 -17.28 13.70 11.15
N PHE A 371 -17.51 14.35 10.01
CA PHE A 371 -18.38 13.86 8.95
C PHE A 371 -17.90 12.52 8.39
N ALA A 372 -16.62 12.44 8.06
CA ALA A 372 -15.97 11.22 7.56
C ALA A 372 -15.69 10.22 8.68
N GLY A 373 -15.53 10.70 9.91
CA GLY A 373 -15.30 9.86 11.08
C GLY A 373 -13.83 9.51 11.28
N VAL A 374 -12.91 10.42 10.93
CA VAL A 374 -11.48 10.27 11.25
C VAL A 374 -11.35 10.14 12.77
N PRO A 375 -10.69 9.08 13.28
CA PRO A 375 -10.53 8.92 14.73
C PRO A 375 -9.77 10.10 15.36
N PRO A 376 -10.06 10.45 16.62
CA PRO A 376 -9.32 11.45 17.38
C PRO A 376 -7.81 11.29 17.21
N THR A 377 -7.16 12.33 16.68
CA THR A 377 -5.74 12.32 16.36
C THR A 377 -5.07 13.60 16.84
N VAL A 378 -3.97 13.48 17.57
CA VAL A 378 -3.27 14.62 18.18
C VAL A 378 -1.76 14.46 18.07
N MET A 379 -1.04 15.58 17.99
CA MET A 379 0.41 15.57 18.04
C MET A 379 0.88 15.36 19.48
N VAL A 380 1.78 14.40 19.71
CA VAL A 380 2.35 14.13 21.04
C VAL A 380 3.87 14.00 20.96
N LYS A 381 4.51 14.31 22.07
CA LYS A 381 5.90 13.98 22.34
C LYS A 381 5.91 12.78 23.28
N CYS A 382 6.55 11.70 22.85
CA CYS A 382 6.59 10.45 23.61
C CYS A 382 8.04 9.95 23.78
N LEU A 383 8.46 9.71 25.03
CA LEU A 383 9.72 9.06 25.36
C LEU A 383 9.41 7.66 25.86
N HIS A 384 9.91 6.64 25.18
CA HIS A 384 9.79 5.24 25.60
C HIS A 384 10.86 4.40 24.91
N GLU A 385 11.43 3.42 25.60
CA GLU A 385 12.51 2.56 25.08
C GLU A 385 12.05 1.56 24.00
N GLY A 386 10.76 1.25 23.98
CA GLY A 386 10.12 0.38 22.97
C GLY A 386 10.05 0.94 21.55
N PHE A 387 10.39 2.22 21.33
CA PHE A 387 10.49 2.80 19.98
C PHE A 387 11.86 2.54 19.34
N ASN A 388 12.02 2.86 18.05
CA ASN A 388 13.29 2.60 17.36
C ASN A 388 14.32 3.70 17.64
N HIS A 389 15.29 3.42 18.52
CA HIS A 389 16.39 4.32 18.86
C HIS A 389 17.72 3.71 18.39
N PRO A 390 18.29 4.13 17.24
CA PRO A 390 19.60 3.64 16.81
C PRO A 390 20.77 4.17 17.66
N GLY A 391 20.53 5.17 18.53
CA GLY A 391 21.50 5.78 19.41
C GLY A 391 20.96 5.98 20.83
N GLU A 392 21.12 7.19 21.38
CA GLU A 392 20.60 7.53 22.71
C GLU A 392 19.07 7.54 22.74
N LEU A 393 18.50 7.19 23.90
CA LEU A 393 17.07 7.23 24.16
C LEU A 393 16.59 8.70 24.10
N THR A 394 15.77 9.02 23.10
CA THR A 394 15.29 10.39 22.86
C THR A 394 13.78 10.43 22.74
N ALA A 395 13.18 11.57 23.11
CA ALA A 395 11.74 11.72 23.01
C ALA A 395 11.37 11.93 21.53
N LYS A 396 10.41 11.15 21.04
CA LYS A 396 9.95 11.17 19.66
C LYS A 396 8.69 12.02 19.53
N LEU A 397 8.64 12.82 18.47
CA LEU A 397 7.46 13.60 18.08
C LEU A 397 6.66 12.78 17.06
N GLY A 398 5.34 12.73 17.20
CA GLY A 398 4.51 11.95 16.28
C GLY A 398 3.02 12.13 16.49
N SER A 399 2.24 11.57 15.58
CA SER A 399 0.78 11.54 15.70
C SER A 399 0.35 10.38 16.61
N LEU A 400 -0.52 10.67 17.56
CA LEU A 400 -1.24 9.68 18.36
C LEU A 400 -2.70 9.66 17.92
N GLN A 401 -3.11 8.57 17.29
CA GLN A 401 -4.47 8.36 16.81
C GLN A 401 -5.19 7.32 17.68
N MET A 402 -6.46 7.56 17.99
CA MET A 402 -7.27 6.63 18.78
C MET A 402 -7.43 5.32 18.03
N PHE A 403 -7.19 4.21 18.72
CA PHE A 403 -7.48 2.89 18.19
C PHE A 403 -8.99 2.67 18.26
N VAL A 404 -9.58 2.27 17.13
CA VAL A 404 -11.02 1.99 17.06
C VAL A 404 -11.22 0.49 16.88
N GLU A 405 -12.02 -0.12 17.76
CA GLU A 405 -12.44 -1.52 17.60
C GLU A 405 -13.15 -1.68 16.25
N ASN A 406 -12.70 -2.65 15.46
CA ASN A 406 -13.14 -2.83 14.08
C ASN A 406 -13.20 -4.32 13.71
N ASN A 407 -13.87 -4.60 12.59
CA ASN A 407 -14.10 -5.94 12.05
C ASN A 407 -13.20 -6.22 10.83
N GLY A 408 -12.02 -5.61 10.77
CA GLY A 408 -11.09 -5.70 9.64
C GLY A 408 -11.16 -4.47 8.72
N SER A 409 -10.46 -4.58 7.60
CA SER A 409 -10.37 -3.49 6.62
C SER A 409 -11.36 -3.69 5.47
N CYS A 410 -11.56 -2.66 4.66
CA CYS A 410 -12.31 -2.79 3.43
C CYS A 410 -11.63 -3.75 2.45
N GLU A 411 -10.34 -4.08 2.58
CA GLU A 411 -9.65 -5.14 1.81
C GLU A 411 -10.19 -6.55 2.08
N ASP A 412 -10.99 -6.73 3.13
CA ASP A 412 -11.55 -8.03 3.49
C ASP A 412 -12.98 -8.25 2.96
N MET A 413 -13.72 -7.18 2.63
CA MET A 413 -15.12 -7.23 2.12
C MET A 413 -15.37 -6.62 0.74
N GLY A 414 -16.12 -7.31 -0.13
CA GLY A 414 -16.44 -6.81 -1.47
C GLY A 414 -17.14 -5.43 -1.43
N PRO A 415 -16.78 -4.49 -2.33
CA PRO A 415 -17.19 -3.09 -2.21
C PRO A 415 -18.69 -2.86 -2.34
N GLY A 416 -19.43 -3.78 -2.99
CA GLY A 416 -20.89 -3.72 -3.11
C GLY A 416 -21.63 -3.79 -1.77
N ALA A 417 -21.00 -4.27 -0.70
CA ALA A 417 -21.61 -4.39 0.63
C ALA A 417 -21.62 -3.06 1.42
N PHE A 418 -20.83 -2.07 1.02
CA PHE A 418 -20.67 -0.84 1.79
C PHE A 418 -21.86 0.11 1.66
N PRO A 419 -22.35 0.73 2.75
CA PRO A 419 -23.41 1.72 2.66
C PRO A 419 -22.98 2.94 1.83
N VAL A 420 -23.86 3.40 0.94
CA VAL A 420 -23.60 4.54 0.04
C VAL A 420 -23.18 5.79 0.81
N LYS A 421 -23.91 6.12 1.89
CA LYS A 421 -23.63 7.29 2.74
C LYS A 421 -22.22 7.23 3.34
N GLU A 422 -21.77 6.05 3.74
CA GLU A 422 -20.44 5.86 4.33
C GLU A 422 -19.33 6.00 3.29
N VAL A 423 -19.51 5.48 2.08
CA VAL A 423 -18.54 5.70 0.99
C VAL A 423 -18.46 7.19 0.64
N HIS A 424 -19.60 7.86 0.50
CA HIS A 424 -19.66 9.30 0.17
C HIS A 424 -19.00 10.19 1.22
N LYS A 425 -19.05 9.80 2.49
CA LYS A 425 -18.32 10.49 3.56
C LYS A 425 -16.81 10.48 3.32
N ILE A 426 -16.26 9.31 2.95
CA ILE A 426 -14.84 9.15 2.64
C ILE A 426 -14.47 9.93 1.38
N THR A 427 -15.29 9.88 0.33
CA THR A 427 -15.00 10.55 -0.94
C THR A 427 -14.84 12.05 -0.79
N VAL A 428 -15.66 12.69 0.05
CA VAL A 428 -15.58 14.14 0.31
C VAL A 428 -14.28 14.50 1.02
N LEU A 429 -13.91 13.77 2.08
CA LEU A 429 -12.67 14.04 2.81
C LEU A 429 -11.45 13.82 1.91
N ASP A 430 -11.38 12.69 1.22
CA ASP A 430 -10.22 12.34 0.41
C ASP A 430 -10.02 13.28 -0.78
N MET A 431 -11.10 13.70 -1.45
CA MET A 431 -11.00 14.70 -2.51
C MET A 431 -10.54 16.03 -1.95
N ARG A 432 -11.14 16.52 -0.85
CA ARG A 432 -10.72 17.79 -0.23
C ARG A 432 -9.25 17.76 0.19
N LEU A 433 -8.78 16.66 0.76
CA LEU A 433 -7.38 16.53 1.17
C LEU A 433 -6.45 16.05 0.04
N ALA A 434 -6.94 15.84 -1.18
CA ALA A 434 -6.18 15.28 -2.31
C ALA A 434 -5.33 14.06 -1.90
N ASN A 435 -5.96 13.08 -1.27
CA ASN A 435 -5.26 11.93 -0.69
C ASN A 435 -4.50 11.13 -1.77
N ALA A 436 -3.19 10.95 -1.58
CA ALA A 436 -2.32 10.24 -2.52
C ALA A 436 -2.20 8.73 -2.24
N ASP A 437 -2.87 8.22 -1.20
CA ASP A 437 -2.75 6.83 -0.78
C ASP A 437 -4.05 6.24 -0.21
N ARG A 438 -5.22 6.63 -0.75
CA ARG A 438 -6.46 5.98 -0.34
C ARG A 438 -6.65 4.63 -1.06
N HIS A 439 -6.30 3.56 -0.35
CA HIS A 439 -6.72 2.18 -0.66
C HIS A 439 -7.67 1.62 0.42
N ALA A 440 -8.25 0.46 0.15
CA ALA A 440 -9.25 -0.19 0.98
C ALA A 440 -8.67 -0.67 2.33
N GLY A 441 -7.36 -0.91 2.42
CA GLY A 441 -6.66 -1.23 3.66
C GLY A 441 -6.62 -0.04 4.62
N ASN A 442 -6.71 1.18 4.09
CA ASN A 442 -6.77 2.42 4.88
C ASN A 442 -8.20 2.81 5.26
N ILE A 443 -9.18 1.93 5.07
CA ILE A 443 -10.56 2.14 5.52
C ILE A 443 -10.97 0.92 6.34
N LEU A 444 -11.24 1.14 7.63
CA LEU A 444 -11.69 0.09 8.53
C LEU A 444 -13.22 -0.05 8.51
N ILE A 445 -13.69 -1.25 8.82
CA ILE A 445 -15.12 -1.55 8.93
C ILE A 445 -15.47 -1.64 10.41
N GLY A 446 -16.25 -0.69 10.91
CA GLY A 446 -16.82 -0.72 12.25
C GLY A 446 -18.30 -1.11 12.24
N LYS A 447 -18.90 -1.09 13.43
CA LYS A 447 -20.35 -1.17 13.60
C LYS A 447 -20.82 -0.01 14.47
N GLU A 448 -21.94 0.59 14.09
CA GLU A 448 -22.61 1.57 14.93
C GLU A 448 -23.25 0.87 16.14
N GLU A 449 -23.04 1.41 17.34
CA GLU A 449 -23.46 0.77 18.59
C GLU A 449 -24.98 0.64 18.72
N GLU A 450 -25.73 1.59 18.16
CA GLU A 450 -27.19 1.68 18.34
C GLU A 450 -27.98 0.69 17.48
N ASN A 451 -27.52 0.42 16.25
CA ASN A 451 -28.29 -0.33 15.25
C ASN A 451 -27.51 -1.45 14.56
N GLY A 452 -26.20 -1.59 14.85
CA GLY A 452 -25.33 -2.60 14.25
C GLY A 452 -25.02 -2.37 12.76
N GLN A 453 -25.35 -1.21 12.21
CA GLN A 453 -25.06 -0.85 10.82
C GLN A 453 -23.55 -0.73 10.61
N ALA A 454 -23.07 -1.21 9.46
CA ALA A 454 -21.66 -1.06 9.10
C ALA A 454 -21.31 0.43 8.92
N VAL A 455 -20.23 0.86 9.57
CA VAL A 455 -19.65 2.20 9.42
C VAL A 455 -18.26 2.09 8.84
N LEU A 456 -17.86 3.06 8.03
CA LEU A 456 -16.51 3.11 7.48
C LEU A 456 -15.67 4.13 8.24
N ILE A 457 -14.47 3.74 8.64
CA ILE A 457 -13.57 4.56 9.44
C ILE A 457 -12.29 4.79 8.64
N PRO A 458 -12.07 6.01 8.11
CA PRO A 458 -10.85 6.31 7.38
C PRO A 458 -9.68 6.44 8.36
N ILE A 459 -8.58 5.78 8.04
CA ILE A 459 -7.32 5.88 8.77
C ILE A 459 -6.18 6.21 7.79
N ASP A 460 -4.99 6.41 8.33
CA ASP A 460 -3.74 6.57 7.56
C ASP A 460 -3.78 7.70 6.51
N HIS A 461 -3.75 8.94 6.99
CA HIS A 461 -3.78 10.16 6.17
C HIS A 461 -2.38 10.77 5.99
N GLY A 462 -1.31 10.01 6.26
CA GLY A 462 0.07 10.49 6.17
C GLY A 462 0.47 11.04 4.79
N TYR A 463 -0.26 10.69 3.73
CA TYR A 463 -0.03 11.15 2.35
C TYR A 463 -1.15 12.05 1.78
N CYS A 464 -1.89 12.74 2.64
CA CYS A 464 -2.85 13.77 2.21
C CYS A 464 -2.19 15.17 2.17
N LEU A 465 -2.84 16.15 1.54
CA LEU A 465 -2.40 17.55 1.36
C LEU A 465 -1.05 17.71 0.61
N PRO A 466 -0.80 16.97 -0.49
CA PRO A 466 0.46 17.09 -1.24
C PRO A 466 0.63 18.47 -1.88
N THR A 467 1.85 18.79 -2.32
CA THR A 467 2.13 20.03 -3.07
C THR A 467 1.63 20.00 -4.52
N SER A 468 1.18 18.84 -5.01
CA SER A 468 0.69 18.62 -6.37
C SER A 468 -0.32 17.46 -6.41
N PHE A 469 -1.12 17.39 -7.48
CA PHE A 469 -2.13 16.34 -7.67
C PHE A 469 -1.60 15.05 -8.34
N GLU A 470 -0.30 15.01 -8.64
CA GLU A 470 0.36 13.95 -9.44
C GLU A 470 0.04 12.52 -8.96
N ASP A 471 0.14 12.27 -7.64
CA ASP A 471 -0.05 10.94 -7.04
C ASP A 471 -1.45 10.77 -6.41
N CYS A 472 -2.39 11.67 -6.67
CA CYS A 472 -3.74 11.58 -6.12
C CYS A 472 -4.38 10.23 -6.50
N THR A 473 -4.78 9.44 -5.49
CA THR A 473 -5.18 8.04 -5.69
C THR A 473 -6.36 7.67 -4.82
N PHE A 474 -7.44 7.21 -5.46
CA PHE A 474 -8.71 6.86 -4.79
C PHE A 474 -9.21 5.47 -5.22
N GLU A 475 -9.09 4.46 -4.36
CA GLU A 475 -9.66 3.13 -4.68
C GLU A 475 -11.19 3.14 -4.75
N TRP A 476 -11.85 4.01 -3.98
CA TRP A 476 -13.30 4.11 -3.97
C TRP A 476 -13.90 4.57 -5.31
N LEU A 477 -13.11 5.10 -6.24
CA LEU A 477 -13.58 5.42 -7.60
C LEU A 477 -14.20 4.20 -8.29
N TYR A 478 -13.65 3.02 -8.02
CA TYR A 478 -14.12 1.81 -8.66
C TYR A 478 -15.36 1.23 -7.96
N TRP A 479 -15.74 1.75 -6.79
CA TRP A 479 -16.84 1.22 -5.98
C TRP A 479 -18.19 1.68 -6.55
N PRO A 480 -19.23 0.82 -6.58
CA PRO A 480 -20.51 1.17 -7.20
C PRO A 480 -21.18 2.39 -6.57
N GLN A 481 -20.92 2.65 -5.29
CA GLN A 481 -21.43 3.79 -4.54
C GLN A 481 -20.89 5.13 -5.06
N ALA A 482 -19.66 5.17 -5.60
CA ALA A 482 -19.07 6.39 -6.15
C ALA A 482 -19.78 6.86 -7.43
N ARG A 483 -20.51 5.97 -8.12
CA ARG A 483 -21.33 6.32 -9.29
C ARG A 483 -22.70 6.87 -8.92
N GLN A 484 -23.05 6.92 -7.64
CA GLN A 484 -24.31 7.50 -7.16
C GLN A 484 -24.11 8.96 -6.76
N ARG A 485 -25.12 9.81 -7.02
CA ARG A 485 -25.08 11.22 -6.62
C ARG A 485 -25.09 11.34 -5.09
N TYR A 486 -24.43 12.39 -4.59
CA TYR A 486 -24.52 12.77 -3.19
C TYR A 486 -25.98 13.04 -2.79
N SER A 487 -26.32 12.69 -1.56
CA SER A 487 -27.60 13.07 -0.98
C SER A 487 -27.65 14.59 -0.72
N PRO A 488 -28.85 15.21 -0.66
CA PRO A 488 -28.97 16.64 -0.38
C PRO A 488 -28.25 17.06 0.92
N GLU A 489 -28.31 16.22 1.95
CA GLU A 489 -27.61 16.41 3.22
C GLU A 489 -26.09 16.58 3.02
N ILE A 490 -25.47 15.74 2.19
CA ILE A 490 -24.03 15.79 1.90
C ILE A 490 -23.70 16.98 0.99
N ILE A 491 -24.59 17.33 0.05
CA ILE A 491 -24.42 18.52 -0.79
C ILE A 491 -24.38 19.79 0.06
N ASP A 492 -25.27 19.90 1.05
CA ASP A 492 -25.30 21.04 1.96
C ASP A 492 -24.04 21.10 2.84
N TYR A 493 -23.55 19.94 3.30
CA TYR A 493 -22.25 19.84 3.98
C TYR A 493 -21.11 20.34 3.09
N ILE A 494 -21.01 19.85 1.85
CA ILE A 494 -19.97 20.26 0.89
C ILE A 494 -20.03 21.77 0.63
N ARG A 495 -21.23 22.34 0.49
CA ARG A 495 -21.41 23.79 0.27
C ARG A 495 -20.88 24.61 1.44
N SER A 496 -20.99 24.08 2.67
CA SER A 496 -20.54 24.75 3.89
C SER A 496 -19.02 24.80 4.07
N LEU A 497 -18.26 23.93 3.39
CA LEU A 497 -16.80 23.85 3.52
C LEU A 497 -16.10 25.12 2.98
N ASN A 498 -15.07 25.59 3.69
CA ASN A 498 -14.28 26.76 3.33
C ASN A 498 -12.77 26.52 3.56
N ALA A 499 -12.02 26.38 2.46
CA ALA A 499 -10.59 26.09 2.49
C ALA A 499 -9.74 27.19 3.17
N ASP A 500 -10.14 28.47 3.09
CA ASP A 500 -9.37 29.55 3.73
C ASP A 500 -9.54 29.54 5.26
N GLU A 501 -10.76 29.25 5.72
CA GLU A 501 -11.04 29.01 7.15
C GLU A 501 -10.28 27.77 7.65
N ASP A 502 -10.20 26.72 6.83
CA ASP A 502 -9.45 25.50 7.13
C ASP A 502 -7.95 25.75 7.30
N ILE A 503 -7.36 26.52 6.38
CA ILE A 503 -5.95 26.90 6.45
C ILE A 503 -5.69 27.73 7.72
N ALA A 504 -6.58 28.68 8.02
CA ALA A 504 -6.50 29.48 9.23
C ALA A 504 -6.63 28.62 10.49
N LEU A 505 -7.50 27.61 10.48
CA LEU A 505 -7.69 26.65 11.56
C LEU A 505 -6.43 25.81 11.79
N LEU A 506 -5.83 25.24 10.75
CA LEU A 506 -4.56 24.50 10.87
C LEU A 506 -3.45 25.38 11.44
N LYS A 507 -3.35 26.63 10.97
CA LYS A 507 -2.39 27.61 11.51
C LYS A 507 -2.67 27.92 12.98
N PHE A 508 -3.93 28.03 13.37
CA PHE A 508 -4.34 28.21 14.77
C PHE A 508 -3.93 27.03 15.65
N HIS A 509 -3.99 25.81 15.11
CA HIS A 509 -3.49 24.57 15.72
C HIS A 509 -1.96 24.42 15.71
N GLY A 510 -1.24 25.40 15.16
CA GLY A 510 0.22 25.46 15.17
C GLY A 510 0.89 24.85 13.96
N TRP A 511 0.12 24.44 12.94
CA TRP A 511 0.67 23.95 11.68
C TRP A 511 0.52 25.00 10.59
N THR A 512 1.63 25.64 10.22
CA THR A 512 1.66 26.54 9.05
C THR A 512 1.78 25.69 7.80
N LEU A 513 0.66 25.49 7.11
CA LEU A 513 0.61 24.74 5.87
C LEU A 513 1.46 25.43 4.79
N PRO A 514 2.37 24.71 4.10
CA PRO A 514 3.11 25.28 2.97
C PRO A 514 2.16 25.82 1.90
N VAL A 515 2.59 26.88 1.19
CA VAL A 515 1.73 27.59 0.22
C VAL A 515 1.22 26.64 -0.87
N GLU A 516 2.07 25.74 -1.34
CA GLU A 516 1.72 24.75 -2.35
C GLU A 516 0.67 23.75 -1.84
N CYS A 517 0.78 23.30 -0.58
CA CYS A 517 -0.22 22.42 0.03
C CYS A 517 -1.55 23.16 0.29
N ALA A 518 -1.49 24.42 0.70
CA ALA A 518 -2.66 25.27 0.89
C ALA A 518 -3.41 25.47 -0.43
N ARG A 519 -2.67 25.73 -1.52
CA ARG A 519 -3.19 25.80 -2.87
C ARG A 519 -3.88 24.50 -3.28
N THR A 520 -3.27 23.33 -3.03
CA THR A 520 -3.91 22.03 -3.29
C THR A 520 -5.27 21.92 -2.58
N LEU A 521 -5.34 22.28 -1.29
CA LEU A 521 -6.58 22.23 -0.51
C LEU A 521 -7.65 23.20 -1.04
N GLN A 522 -7.27 24.41 -1.45
CA GLN A 522 -8.18 25.40 -2.02
C GLN A 522 -8.76 24.91 -3.35
N ILE A 523 -7.90 24.43 -4.26
CA ILE A 523 -8.31 23.98 -5.59
C ILE A 523 -9.15 22.70 -5.51
N SER A 524 -8.78 21.73 -4.66
CA SER A 524 -9.54 20.50 -4.49
C SER A 524 -10.93 20.75 -3.88
N THR A 525 -11.03 21.66 -2.90
CA THR A 525 -12.30 22.07 -2.31
C THR A 525 -13.17 22.80 -3.33
N MET A 526 -12.57 23.67 -4.15
CA MET A 526 -13.24 24.36 -5.24
C MET A 526 -13.80 23.39 -6.28
N LEU A 527 -12.98 22.42 -6.74
CA LEU A 527 -13.41 21.39 -7.67
C LEU A 527 -14.58 20.58 -7.12
N LEU A 528 -14.50 20.17 -5.85
CA LEU A 528 -15.57 19.44 -5.20
C LEU A 528 -16.88 20.23 -5.19
N LYS A 529 -16.84 21.50 -4.78
CA LYS A 529 -18.05 22.36 -4.72
C LYS A 529 -18.64 22.58 -6.11
N LYS A 530 -17.82 22.99 -7.09
CA LYS A 530 -18.26 23.24 -8.47
C LYS A 530 -18.79 21.99 -9.16
N GLY A 531 -18.18 20.83 -8.93
CA GLY A 531 -18.64 19.55 -9.49
C GLY A 531 -19.98 19.11 -8.91
N VAL A 532 -20.19 19.29 -7.61
CA VAL A 532 -21.46 18.95 -6.95
C VAL A 532 -22.59 19.89 -7.36
N GLU A 533 -22.34 21.19 -7.51
CA GLU A 533 -23.32 22.16 -8.03
C GLU A 533 -23.80 21.77 -9.44
N ARG A 534 -22.92 21.13 -10.21
CA ARG A 534 -23.15 20.60 -11.56
C ARG A 534 -23.76 19.20 -11.57
N GLY A 535 -24.14 18.64 -10.41
CA GLY A 535 -24.80 17.35 -10.31
C GLY A 535 -23.90 16.14 -10.63
N MET A 536 -22.58 16.33 -10.60
CA MET A 536 -21.61 15.25 -10.81
C MET A 536 -21.61 14.26 -9.65
N THR A 537 -21.20 13.03 -9.95
CA THR A 537 -21.03 11.96 -8.96
C THR A 537 -19.63 12.03 -8.33
N PRO A 538 -19.39 11.40 -7.17
CA PRO A 538 -18.04 11.24 -6.62
C PRO A 538 -17.06 10.66 -7.65
N PHE A 539 -17.51 9.68 -8.44
CA PHE A 539 -16.72 9.12 -9.54
C PHE A 539 -16.32 10.17 -10.56
N GLY A 540 -17.27 11.00 -11.01
CA GLY A 540 -17.01 12.06 -11.98
C GLY A 540 -15.97 13.05 -11.47
N ILE A 541 -16.11 13.53 -10.23
CA ILE A 541 -15.21 14.53 -9.64
C ILE A 541 -13.83 13.91 -9.37
N GLY A 542 -13.78 12.76 -8.70
CA GLY A 542 -12.52 12.12 -8.34
C GLY A 542 -11.72 11.65 -9.56
N SER A 543 -12.38 11.29 -10.66
CA SER A 543 -11.69 10.94 -11.92
C SER A 543 -10.96 12.13 -12.55
N LEU A 544 -11.37 13.36 -12.27
CA LEU A 544 -10.65 14.56 -12.73
C LEU A 544 -9.36 14.78 -11.94
N MET A 545 -9.27 14.24 -10.72
CA MET A 545 -8.11 14.39 -9.85
C MET A 545 -7.03 13.35 -10.12
N CYS A 546 -7.43 12.12 -10.45
CA CYS A 546 -6.52 11.01 -10.65
C CYS A 546 -5.99 10.94 -12.09
N ARG A 547 -4.71 10.57 -12.26
CA ARG A 547 -4.14 10.27 -13.57
C ARG A 547 -4.66 8.93 -14.10
N GLU A 548 -4.97 8.84 -15.39
CA GLU A 548 -5.31 7.57 -16.06
C GLU A 548 -4.10 6.65 -16.21
N SER A 549 -2.91 7.24 -16.34
CA SER A 549 -1.63 6.52 -16.42
C SER A 549 -0.51 7.43 -15.91
N LEU A 550 0.64 6.86 -15.53
CA LEU A 550 1.78 7.63 -15.02
C LEU A 550 2.28 8.72 -15.99
N ASN A 551 2.00 8.58 -17.30
CA ASN A 551 2.49 9.48 -18.34
C ASN A 551 1.44 10.50 -18.81
N LYS A 552 0.22 10.46 -18.27
CA LYS A 552 -0.87 11.36 -18.66
C LYS A 552 -1.32 12.16 -17.45
N GLU A 553 -1.03 13.47 -17.48
CA GLU A 553 -1.51 14.45 -16.48
C GLU A 553 -3.04 14.32 -16.31
N SER A 554 -3.51 14.46 -15.08
CA SER A 554 -4.95 14.48 -14.79
C SER A 554 -5.58 15.81 -15.22
N VAL A 555 -6.91 15.86 -15.26
CA VAL A 555 -7.62 17.09 -15.68
C VAL A 555 -7.33 18.24 -14.72
N ILE A 556 -7.29 17.98 -13.41
CA ILE A 556 -6.95 19.01 -12.42
C ILE A 556 -5.52 19.54 -12.61
N GLU A 557 -4.56 18.68 -12.97
CA GLU A 557 -3.19 19.11 -13.26
C GLU A 557 -3.13 20.00 -14.50
N GLY A 558 -3.87 19.62 -15.55
CA GLY A 558 -4.02 20.44 -16.75
C GLY A 558 -4.64 21.82 -16.46
N ILE A 559 -5.67 21.87 -15.61
CA ILE A 559 -6.31 23.12 -15.16
C ILE A 559 -5.30 24.00 -14.40
N VAL A 560 -4.58 23.43 -13.43
CA VAL A 560 -3.58 24.16 -12.64
C VAL A 560 -2.47 24.71 -13.54
N LYS A 561 -1.98 23.91 -14.48
CA LYS A 561 -0.95 24.31 -15.43
C LYS A 561 -1.42 25.40 -16.38
N ALA A 562 -2.63 25.28 -16.93
CA ALA A 562 -3.22 26.31 -17.78
C ALA A 562 -3.43 27.63 -17.03
N ALA A 563 -3.78 27.58 -15.74
CA ALA A 563 -3.87 28.77 -14.90
C ALA A 563 -2.50 29.38 -14.60
N LEU A 564 -1.46 28.56 -14.38
CA LEU A 564 -0.10 29.04 -14.20
C LEU A 564 0.43 29.73 -15.47
N ASP A 565 0.10 29.19 -16.64
CA ASP A 565 0.50 29.74 -17.94
C ASP A 565 -0.28 31.02 -18.31
N SER A 566 -1.47 31.23 -17.73
CA SER A 566 -2.31 32.40 -18.01
C SER A 566 -1.99 33.63 -17.14
N VAL A 567 -1.32 33.43 -15.99
CA VAL A 567 -0.95 34.52 -15.07
C VAL A 567 0.52 34.92 -15.20
N LEU A 568 0.83 36.18 -14.91
CA LEU A 568 2.22 36.66 -14.93
C LEU A 568 3.00 36.15 -13.71
N PRO A 569 4.32 35.94 -13.82
CA PRO A 569 5.16 35.62 -12.67
C PRO A 569 5.05 36.71 -11.58
N GLY A 570 4.82 36.30 -10.33
CA GLY A 570 4.67 37.22 -9.19
C GLY A 570 3.25 37.75 -8.96
N THR A 571 2.26 37.23 -9.68
CA THR A 571 0.83 37.47 -9.42
C THR A 571 0.43 36.96 -8.02
N SER A 572 -0.58 37.56 -7.40
CA SER A 572 -1.09 37.12 -6.09
C SER A 572 -1.74 35.74 -6.18
N GLU A 573 -1.73 34.98 -5.07
CA GLU A 573 -2.44 33.69 -5.01
C GLU A 573 -3.94 33.82 -5.30
N GLU A 574 -4.58 34.93 -4.89
CA GLU A 574 -5.99 35.19 -5.15
C GLU A 574 -6.28 35.24 -6.66
N THR A 575 -5.53 36.04 -7.41
CA THR A 575 -5.69 36.13 -8.86
C THR A 575 -5.35 34.82 -9.58
N PHE A 576 -4.40 34.05 -9.06
CA PHE A 576 -4.12 32.71 -9.56
C PHE A 576 -5.30 31.74 -9.34
N LEU A 577 -5.90 31.75 -8.14
CA LEU A 577 -7.06 30.93 -7.83
C LEU A 577 -8.32 31.34 -8.62
N ASP A 578 -8.48 32.62 -8.91
CA ASP A 578 -9.54 33.12 -9.81
C ASP A 578 -9.36 32.54 -11.22
N ALA A 579 -8.13 32.57 -11.75
CA ALA A 579 -7.82 31.96 -13.05
C ALA A 579 -8.09 30.44 -13.05
N VAL A 580 -7.72 29.74 -11.98
CA VAL A 580 -8.06 28.32 -11.80
C VAL A 580 -9.58 28.11 -11.83
N SER A 581 -10.34 28.94 -11.10
CA SER A 581 -11.81 28.85 -11.02
C SER A 581 -12.46 28.99 -12.40
N GLU A 582 -12.04 29.98 -13.20
CA GLU A 582 -12.58 30.21 -14.55
C GLU A 582 -12.25 29.06 -15.51
N ILE A 583 -10.99 28.60 -15.53
CA ILE A 583 -10.56 27.50 -16.39
C ILE A 583 -11.25 26.19 -15.98
N MET A 584 -11.45 26.00 -14.67
CA MET A 584 -12.17 24.84 -14.15
C MET A 584 -13.64 24.86 -14.59
N ASP A 585 -14.33 25.99 -14.53
CA ASP A 585 -15.70 26.10 -15.02
C ASP A 585 -15.80 25.71 -16.50
N GLN A 586 -14.87 26.17 -17.35
CA GLN A 586 -14.83 25.82 -18.77
C GLN A 586 -14.71 24.30 -18.98
N HIS A 587 -13.81 23.63 -18.24
CA HIS A 587 -13.64 22.18 -18.33
C HIS A 587 -14.88 21.43 -17.85
N LEU A 588 -15.46 21.84 -16.72
CA LEU A 588 -16.64 21.19 -16.15
C LEU A 588 -17.87 21.36 -17.06
N ASP A 589 -18.04 22.51 -17.70
CA ASP A 589 -19.14 22.76 -18.62
C ASP A 589 -19.00 21.93 -19.91
N GLN A 590 -17.77 21.74 -20.41
CA GLN A 590 -17.48 20.87 -21.56
C GLN A 590 -17.78 19.38 -21.29
N ILE A 591 -17.61 18.93 -20.05
CA ILE A 591 -17.91 17.53 -19.66
C ILE A 591 -19.43 17.29 -19.63
N LEU A 592 -20.23 18.34 -19.39
CA LEU A 592 -21.68 18.25 -19.27
C LEU A 592 -22.44 18.57 -20.56
N SER A 593 -21.80 19.21 -21.53
CA SER A 593 -22.32 19.45 -22.88
C SER A 593 -22.26 18.20 -23.74
#